data_AF-X0ZSI4-F1
#
_entry.id   AF-X0ZSI4-F1
#
_cell.length_a   1.000
_cell.length_b   1.000
_cell.length_c   1.000
_cell.angle_alpha   90.00
_cell.angle_beta   90.00
_cell.angle_gamma   90.00
#
_symmetry.space_group_name_H-M   'P 1'
#
loop_
_entity.id
_entity.type
_entity.pdbx_description
1 polymer ?
#
loop_
_entity_poly.entity_id
_entity_poly.type
_entity_poly.pdbx_seq_one_letter_code
_entity_poly.pdbx_strand_id
1 'polypeptide(L)' 'TELNKHPSKRLEDVAQSKDNTMPAFLECVEAYATVGEICDVLRKIFATQKEFLVF' A
#
# COMPACT_ATOMS: atom_id res chain seq x y z
N THR A 1 -23.18 -5.16 -7.26
CA THR A 1 -21.81 -5.27 -7.82
C THR A 1 -20.78 -4.51 -6.97
N GLU A 2 -21.00 -4.38 -5.65
CA GLU A 2 -20.31 -3.39 -4.79
C GLU A 2 -19.46 -4.03 -3.67
N LEU A 3 -19.14 -5.32 -3.75
CA LEU A 3 -18.65 -6.07 -2.58
C LEU A 3 -17.13 -6.27 -2.49
N ASN A 4 -16.30 -5.69 -3.37
CA ASN A 4 -14.86 -6.05 -3.42
C ASN A 4 -13.89 -4.90 -3.75
N LYS A 5 -14.21 -3.64 -3.43
CA LYS A 5 -13.21 -2.56 -3.48
C LYS A 5 -12.68 -2.27 -2.09
N HIS A 6 -11.91 -3.21 -1.53
CA HIS A 6 -11.09 -2.88 -0.37
C HIS A 6 -9.97 -1.94 -0.86
N PRO A 7 -9.84 -0.72 -0.31
CA PRO A 7 -8.82 0.25 -0.73
C PRO A 7 -7.41 -0.35 -0.76
N SER A 8 -7.14 -1.24 0.19
CA SER A 8 -5.89 -1.99 0.30
C SER A 8 -5.54 -2.79 -0.97
N LYS A 9 -6.54 -3.29 -1.71
CA LYS A 9 -6.31 -4.04 -2.95
C LYS A 9 -5.92 -3.14 -4.11
N ARG A 10 -6.54 -1.96 -4.20
CA ARG A 10 -6.17 -0.93 -5.18
C ARG A 10 -4.74 -0.43 -4.92
N LEU A 11 -4.39 -0.22 -3.66
CA LEU A 11 -3.04 0.15 -3.26
C LEU A 11 -2.03 -0.95 -3.62
N GLU A 12 -2.38 -2.21 -3.43
CA GLU A 12 -1.54 -3.35 -3.81
C GLU A 12 -1.27 -3.40 -5.33
N ASP A 13 -2.32 -3.24 -6.15
CA ASP A 13 -2.20 -3.24 -7.61
C ASP A 13 -1.30 -2.09 -8.10
N VAL A 14 -1.52 -0.87 -7.60
CA VAL A 14 -0.77 0.32 -8.02
C VAL A 14 0.69 0.23 -7.55
N ALA A 15 0.94 -0.28 -6.33
CA ALA A 15 2.29 -0.45 -5.80
C ALA A 15 3.13 -1.49 -6.56
N GLN A 16 2.51 -2.47 -7.24
CA GLN A 16 3.21 -3.41 -8.13
C GLN A 16 3.49 -2.82 -9.52
N SER A 17 2.92 -1.65 -9.83
CA SER A 17 3.04 -0.97 -11.12
C SER A 17 4.03 0.21 -11.06
N LYS A 18 4.04 1.04 -12.10
CA LYS A 18 4.75 2.33 -12.11
C LYS A 18 3.80 3.52 -12.01
N ASP A 19 2.52 3.27 -11.75
CA ASP A 19 1.51 4.31 -11.63
C ASP A 19 1.69 5.10 -10.32
N ASN A 20 1.12 6.30 -10.27
CA ASN A 20 1.15 7.13 -9.08
C ASN A 20 0.34 6.49 -7.94
N THR A 21 0.96 6.29 -6.79
CA THR A 21 0.34 5.70 -5.59
C THR A 21 -0.54 6.67 -4.80
N MET A 22 -0.40 7.98 -5.00
CA MET A 22 -1.14 8.99 -4.24
C MET A 22 -2.68 8.84 -4.29
N PRO A 23 -3.32 8.58 -5.45
CA PRO A 23 -4.76 8.34 -5.47
C PRO A 23 -5.20 7.14 -4.61
N ALA A 24 -4.43 6.05 -4.62
CA ALA A 24 -4.75 4.87 -3.81
C ALA A 24 -4.56 5.12 -2.31
N PHE A 25 -3.58 5.95 -1.92
CA PHE A 25 -3.44 6.36 -0.52
C PHE A 25 -4.63 7.20 -0.04
N LEU A 26 -5.17 8.09 -0.89
CA LEU A 26 -6.36 8.87 -0.55
C LEU A 26 -7.57 7.95 -0.35
N GLU A 27 -7.80 6.99 -1.26
CA GLU A 27 -8.87 5.97 -1.11
C GLU A 27 -8.74 5.20 0.22
N CYS A 28 -7.51 4.83 0.62
CA CYS A 28 -7.26 4.18 1.92
C CYS A 28 -7.63 5.07 3.11
N VAL A 29 -7.21 6.34 3.11
CA VAL A 29 -7.47 7.27 4.21
C VAL A 29 -8.96 7.63 4.31
N GLU A 30 -9.64 7.82 3.18
CA GLU A 30 -11.10 8.07 3.12
C GLU A 30 -11.91 6.88 3.68
N ALA A 31 -11.38 5.67 3.53
CA ALA A 31 -11.95 4.46 4.13
C ALA A 31 -11.50 4.21 5.58
N TYR A 32 -10.86 5.19 6.23
CA TYR A 32 -10.34 5.11 7.59
C TYR A 32 -9.30 4.00 7.82
N ALA A 33 -8.57 3.61 6.77
CA ALA A 33 -7.43 2.71 6.92
C ALA A 33 -6.34 3.38 7.76
N THR A 34 -5.81 2.62 8.72
CA THR A 34 -4.72 3.07 9.57
C THR A 34 -3.39 3.05 8.83
N VAL A 35 -2.41 3.79 9.35
CA VAL A 35 -1.03 3.75 8.85
C VAL A 35 -0.46 2.33 8.92
N GLY A 36 -0.78 1.57 9.96
CA GLY A 36 -0.37 0.16 10.10
C GLY A 36 -0.87 -0.70 8.95
N GLU A 37 -2.17 -0.64 8.64
CA GLU A 37 -2.78 -1.41 7.56
C GLU A 37 -2.19 -1.05 6.18
N ILE A 38 -1.97 0.24 5.94
CA ILE A 38 -1.33 0.73 4.71
C ILE A 38 0.11 0.22 4.62
N CYS A 39 0.89 0.34 5.70
CA CYS A 39 2.26 -0.16 5.74
C CYS A 39 2.34 -1.68 5.56
N ASP A 40 1.40 -2.44 6.10
CA ASP A 40 1.38 -3.90 5.96
C ASP A 40 1.17 -4.35 4.51
N VAL A 41 0.35 -3.63 3.73
CA VAL A 41 0.23 -3.84 2.28
C VAL A 41 1.58 -3.59 1.59
N LEU A 42 2.21 -2.44 1.87
CA LEU A 42 3.48 -2.07 1.24
C LEU A 42 4.61 -3.04 1.59
N ARG A 43 4.66 -3.53 2.84
CA ARG A 43 5.65 -4.53 3.29
C ARG A 43 5.51 -5.86 2.57
N LYS A 44 4.32 -6.25 2.11
CA LYS A 44 4.14 -7.48 1.33
C LYS A 44 4.77 -7.37 -0.07
N ILE A 45 4.79 -6.17 -0.64
CA ILE A 45 5.22 -5.92 -2.02
C ILE A 45 6.72 -5.57 -2.07
N PHE A 46 7.13 -4.64 -1.21
CA PHE A 46 8.50 -4.09 -1.22
C PHE A 46 9.42 -4.74 -0.19
N ALA A 47 8.91 -5.69 0.60
CA ALA A 47 9.56 -6.17 1.82
C ALA A 47 9.80 -5.03 2.84
N THR A 48 10.58 -5.32 3.88
CA THR A 48 11.01 -4.32 4.86
C THR A 48 12.47 -3.97 4.60
N GLN A 49 12.78 -2.68 4.62
CA GLN A 49 14.16 -2.20 4.51
C GLN A 49 14.99 -2.78 5.66
N LYS A 50 16.17 -3.30 5.32
CA LYS A 50 17.15 -3.81 6.27
C LYS A 50 18.35 -2.87 6.30
N GLU A 51 19.02 -2.81 7.44
CA GLU A 51 20.22 -2.01 7.63
C GLU A 51 21.31 -2.41 6.61
N PHE A 52 21.88 -1.41 5.94
CA PHE A 52 23.03 -1.62 5.06
C PHE A 52 24.30 -1.43 5.89
N LEU A 53 24.93 -2.54 6.28
CA LEU A 53 26.27 -2.50 6.86
C LEU A 53 27.26 -2.23 5.72
N VAL A 54 27.76 -1.00 5.65
CA VAL A 54 28.87 -0.62 4.78
C VAL A 54 30.14 -0.74 5.63
N PHE A 55 31.00 -1.69 5.27
CA PHE A 55 32.34 -1.85 5.84
C PHE A 55 33.37 -1.24 4.90
#